data_AF-A0A1J4XRZ0-F1
#
_entry.id   AF-A0A1J4XRZ0-F1
#
_cell.length_a   1.000
_cell.length_b   1.000
_cell.length_c   1.000
_cell.angle_alpha   90.00
_cell.angle_beta   90.00
_cell.angle_gamma   90.00
#
_symmetry.space_group_name_H-M   'P 1'
#
loop_
_entity.id
_entity.type
_entity.pdbx_description
1 polymer ?
#
loop_
_entity_poly.entity_id
_entity_poly.type
_entity_poly.pdbx_seq_one_letter_code
_entity_poly.pdbx_strand_id
1 'polypeptide(L)'
;MVVVELKLGEFRPEYKGQVELYLKWLAKHEQQPGEHPPIAIVLCGGKDAEVVELMDLEPDNIHIAEYWLKLPPKEVLQAKLHKAMVEAQTRLELRRDGGE
;
A
#
# COMPACT_ATOMS: atom_id res chain seq x y z
N MET A 1 7.08 -12.04 0.44
CA MET A 1 6.41 -12.04 -0.89
C MET A 1 5.50 -10.82 -1.04
N VAL A 2 5.17 -10.41 -2.28
CA VAL A 2 4.25 -9.28 -2.55
C VAL A 2 3.18 -9.70 -3.56
N VAL A 3 1.91 -9.54 -3.20
CA VAL A 3 0.76 -9.69 -4.11
C VAL A 3 0.41 -8.34 -4.70
N VAL A 4 0.18 -8.28 -6.01
CA VAL A 4 -0.30 -7.06 -6.67
C VAL A 4 -1.65 -7.34 -7.32
N GLU A 5 -2.70 -6.69 -6.80
CA GLU A 5 -4.07 -6.77 -7.32
C GLU A 5 -4.38 -5.52 -8.14
N LEU A 6 -4.73 -5.67 -9.42
CA LEU A 6 -5.07 -4.56 -10.31
C LEU A 6 -6.59 -4.49 -10.51
N LYS A 7 -7.19 -3.33 -10.23
CA LYS A 7 -8.63 -3.09 -10.41
C LYS A 7 -8.88 -1.89 -11.31
N LEU A 8 -9.78 -2.06 -12.27
CA LEU A 8 -10.30 -0.95 -13.06
C LEU A 8 -11.31 -0.16 -12.23
N GLY A 9 -11.20 1.16 -12.24
CA GLY A 9 -12.10 2.06 -11.52
C GLY A 9 -11.71 2.27 -10.05
N GLU A 10 -12.67 2.77 -9.27
CA GLU A 10 -12.48 3.11 -7.86
C GLU A 10 -12.33 1.88 -6.97
N PHE A 11 -11.67 2.07 -5.83
CA PHE A 11 -11.60 1.07 -4.80
C PHE A 11 -13.00 0.72 -4.25
N ARG A 12 -13.24 -0.58 -4.01
CA ARG A 12 -14.46 -1.09 -3.39
C ARG A 12 -14.11 -1.95 -2.17
N PRO A 13 -14.90 -1.88 -1.08
CA PRO A 13 -14.63 -2.67 0.13
C PRO A 13 -14.47 -4.18 -0.11
N GLU A 14 -15.19 -4.74 -1.08
CA GLU A 14 -15.12 -6.16 -1.47
C GLU A 14 -13.71 -6.61 -1.89
N TYR A 15 -12.87 -5.69 -2.38
CA TYR A 15 -11.50 -6.02 -2.79
C TYR A 15 -10.63 -6.42 -1.60
N LYS A 16 -10.91 -5.91 -0.40
CA LYS A 16 -10.21 -6.32 0.84
C LYS A 16 -10.38 -7.83 1.08
N GLY A 17 -11.62 -8.32 1.02
CA GLY A 17 -11.92 -9.74 1.23
C GLY A 17 -11.24 -10.66 0.22
N GLN A 18 -11.16 -10.24 -1.05
CA GLN A 18 -10.43 -11.00 -2.08
C GLN A 18 -8.95 -11.11 -1.75
N VAL A 19 -8.32 -10.00 -1.39
CA VAL A 19 -6.88 -9.92 -1.16
C VAL A 19 -6.48 -10.59 0.16
N GLU A 20 -7.29 -10.47 1.20
CA GLU A 20 -7.07 -11.20 2.46
C GLU A 20 -7.01 -12.72 2.25
N LEU A 21 -7.88 -13.26 1.39
CA LEU A 21 -7.87 -14.67 1.05
C LEU A 21 -6.54 -15.06 0.39
N TYR A 22 -6.04 -14.23 -0.53
CA TYR A 22 -4.76 -14.46 -1.20
C TYR A 22 -3.61 -14.45 -0.21
N LEU A 23 -3.56 -13.46 0.70
CA LEU A 23 -2.52 -13.37 1.73
C LEU A 23 -2.53 -14.59 2.67
N LYS A 24 -3.70 -15.00 3.16
CA LYS A 24 -3.85 -16.18 4.02
C LYS A 24 -3.42 -17.47 3.32
N TRP A 25 -3.73 -17.60 2.04
CA TRP A 25 -3.32 -18.76 1.25
C TRP A 25 -1.80 -18.80 1.05
N LEU A 26 -1.19 -17.68 0.67
CA LEU A 26 0.27 -17.57 0.47
C LEU A 26 1.04 -17.80 1.77
N ALA A 27 0.60 -17.20 2.87
CA ALA A 27 1.21 -17.41 4.18
C ALA A 27 1.19 -18.89 4.60
N LYS A 28 0.15 -19.63 4.21
CA LYS A 28 -0.01 -21.05 4.55
C LYS A 28 0.76 -21.99 3.61
N HIS A 29 0.89 -21.64 2.33
CA HIS A 29 1.31 -22.59 1.31
C HIS A 29 2.62 -22.25 0.61
N GLU A 30 2.97 -20.97 0.50
CA GLU A 30 4.12 -20.52 -0.31
C GLU A 30 5.21 -19.84 0.53
N GLN A 31 4.90 -19.37 1.74
CA GLN A 31 5.85 -18.68 2.60
C GLN A 31 6.99 -19.61 3.04
N GLN A 32 8.22 -19.21 2.77
CA GLN A 32 9.41 -19.97 3.13
C GLN A 32 9.96 -19.58 4.52
N PRO A 33 10.71 -20.48 5.19
CA PRO A 33 11.39 -20.14 6.44
C PRO A 33 12.31 -18.93 6.29
N GLY A 34 12.14 -17.94 7.16
CA GLY A 34 12.93 -16.69 7.13
C GLY A 34 12.32 -15.59 6.25
N GLU A 35 11.23 -15.84 5.53
CA GLU A 35 10.50 -14.78 4.84
C GLU A 35 9.54 -14.04 5.78
N HIS A 36 9.41 -12.73 5.55
CA HIS A 36 8.35 -11.94 6.17
C HIS A 36 6.97 -12.35 5.64
N PRO A 37 5.90 -12.13 6.43
CA PRO A 37 4.53 -12.33 5.97
C PRO A 37 4.28 -11.66 4.59
N PRO A 38 3.47 -12.28 3.72
CA PRO A 38 3.15 -11.68 2.44
C PRO A 38 2.41 -10.35 2.67
N ILE A 39 2.71 -9.38 1.82
CA ILE A 39 1.99 -8.10 1.77
C ILE A 39 1.22 -8.00 0.46
N ALA A 40 0.14 -7.24 0.45
CA ALA A 40 -0.62 -6.98 -0.75
C ALA A 40 -0.62 -5.50 -1.11
N ILE A 41 -0.57 -5.23 -2.42
CA ILE A 41 -0.74 -3.91 -3.01
C ILE A 41 -1.95 -3.99 -3.94
N VAL A 42 -2.99 -3.23 -3.64
CA VAL A 42 -4.17 -3.06 -4.50
C VAL A 42 -4.00 -1.75 -5.25
N LEU A 43 -3.92 -1.83 -6.57
CA LEU A 43 -3.82 -0.68 -7.45
C LEU A 43 -5.17 -0.46 -8.16
N CYS A 44 -5.78 0.69 -7.90
CA CYS A 44 -7.06 1.09 -8.50
C CYS A 44 -6.87 2.28 -9.46
N GLY A 45 -7.81 2.47 -10.40
CA GLY A 45 -7.80 3.60 -11.33
C GLY A 45 -8.22 4.93 -10.69
N GLY A 46 -8.79 4.87 -9.49
CA GLY A 46 -9.07 6.01 -8.62
C GLY A 46 -9.14 5.54 -7.17
N LYS A 47 -8.90 6.44 -6.23
CA LYS A 47 -9.03 6.19 -4.80
C LYS A 47 -10.06 7.16 -4.21
N ASP A 48 -11.13 6.62 -3.65
CA ASP A 48 -11.94 7.37 -2.69
C ASP A 48 -11.22 7.36 -1.34
N ALA A 49 -10.65 8.51 -0.97
CA ALA A 49 -9.84 8.63 0.24
C ALA A 49 -10.65 8.36 1.52
N GLU A 50 -11.92 8.75 1.54
CA GLU A 50 -12.80 8.62 2.71
C GLU A 50 -13.11 7.14 3.00
N VAL A 51 -13.44 6.38 1.95
CA VAL A 51 -13.67 4.93 2.06
C VAL A 51 -12.41 4.17 2.46
N VAL A 52 -11.24 4.58 1.97
CA VAL A 52 -9.97 3.92 2.32
C VAL A 52 -9.54 4.20 3.75
N GLU A 53 -9.73 5.43 4.25
CA GLU A 53 -9.43 5.78 5.64
C GLU A 53 -10.29 5.00 6.64
N LEU A 54 -11.56 4.74 6.30
CA LEU A 54 -12.48 3.97 7.14
C LEU A 54 -12.14 2.47 7.25
N MET A 55 -11.29 1.93 6.37
CA MET A 55 -11.14 0.48 6.21
C MET A 55 -9.99 -0.18 6.99
N ASP A 56 -9.30 0.57 7.85
CA ASP A 56 -8.21 0.13 8.75
C ASP A 56 -7.32 -0.96 8.11
N LEU A 57 -6.58 -0.57 7.08
CA LEU A 57 -5.87 -1.48 6.17
C LEU A 57 -4.42 -1.76 6.60
N GLU A 58 -3.86 -0.91 7.46
CA GLU A 58 -2.48 -1.03 7.95
C GLU A 58 -2.22 -2.29 8.79
N PRO A 59 -3.15 -2.78 9.63
CA PRO A 59 -2.96 -4.02 10.38
C PRO A 59 -2.89 -5.29 9.50
N ASP A 60 -3.51 -5.25 8.32
CA ASP A 60 -3.74 -6.44 7.49
C ASP A 60 -2.63 -6.70 6.44
N ASN A 61 -1.54 -5.93 6.45
CA ASN A 61 -0.52 -5.94 5.40
C ASN A 61 -1.08 -5.65 3.98
N ILE A 62 -2.17 -4.87 3.88
CA ILE A 62 -2.80 -4.50 2.63
C ILE A 62 -2.58 -3.00 2.38
N HIS A 63 -1.97 -2.67 1.26
CA HIS A 63 -1.75 -1.28 0.83
C HIS A 63 -2.60 -0.98 -0.39
N ILE A 64 -3.31 0.15 -0.38
CA ILE A 64 -4.13 0.60 -1.52
C ILE A 64 -3.54 1.87 -2.09
N ALA A 65 -3.31 1.88 -3.41
CA ALA A 65 -2.84 3.04 -4.12
C ALA A 65 -3.59 3.21 -5.46
N GLU A 66 -3.57 4.44 -5.97
CA GLU A 66 -4.03 4.74 -7.32
C GLU A 66 -2.87 4.53 -8.31
N TYR A 67 -3.13 3.91 -9.46
CA TYR A 67 -2.13 3.80 -10.54
C TYR A 67 -2.27 4.92 -11.56
N TRP A 68 -1.13 5.29 -12.16
CA TRP A 68 -1.10 6.26 -13.26
C TRP A 68 -0.81 5.56 -14.58
N LEU A 69 -1.76 5.70 -15.53
CA LEU A 69 -1.62 5.15 -16.90
C LEU A 69 -0.53 5.86 -17.71
N LYS A 70 -0.20 7.09 -17.34
CA LYS A 70 0.91 7.86 -17.90
C LYS A 70 1.69 8.48 -16.76
N LEU A 71 3.02 8.43 -16.86
CA LEU A 71 3.87 9.13 -15.91
C LEU A 71 3.56 10.63 -16.01
N PRO A 72 3.38 11.34 -14.87
CA PRO A 72 3.26 12.79 -14.91
C PRO A 72 4.56 13.40 -15.45
N PRO A 73 4.52 14.67 -15.86
CA PRO A 73 5.72 15.39 -16.27
C PRO A 73 6.84 15.24 -15.24
N LYS A 74 8.09 15.19 -15.72
CA LYS A 74 9.28 14.94 -14.90
C LYS A 74 9.35 15.87 -13.69
N GLU A 75 9.02 17.14 -13.89
CA GLU A 75 9.05 18.19 -12.89
C GLU A 75 8.06 17.91 -11.76
N VAL A 76 6.86 17.44 -12.12
CA VAL A 76 5.80 17.07 -11.17
C VAL A 76 6.19 15.82 -10.39
N LEU A 77 6.73 14.80 -11.07
CA LEU A 77 7.20 13.58 -10.43
C LEU A 77 8.32 13.87 -9.43
N GLN A 78 9.29 14.68 -9.83
CA GLN A 78 10.43 15.06 -9.00
C GLN A 78 9.96 15.81 -7.74
N ALA A 79 9.04 16.77 -7.89
CA ALA A 79 8.47 17.49 -6.75
C ALA A 79 7.74 16.54 -5.77
N LYS A 80 6.94 15.60 -6.28
CA LYS A 80 6.24 14.62 -5.45
C LYS A 80 7.20 13.68 -4.72
N LEU A 81 8.24 13.18 -5.39
CA LEU A 81 9.26 12.32 -4.77
C LEU A 81 10.01 13.06 -3.66
N HIS A 82 10.43 14.30 -3.92
CA HIS A 82 11.16 15.09 -2.94
C HIS A 82 10.30 15.34 -1.69
N LYS A 83 9.02 15.70 -1.88
CA LYS A 83 8.06 15.84 -0.78
C LYS A 83 7.92 14.54 0.02
N ALA A 84 7.72 13.41 -0.65
CA ALA A 84 7.56 12.11 0.01
C ALA A 84 8.82 11.69 0.79
N MET A 85 10.01 11.99 0.28
CA MET A 85 11.27 11.72 0.98
C MET A 85 11.40 12.53 2.27
N VAL A 86 11.11 13.82 2.22
CA VAL A 86 11.14 14.71 3.40
C VAL A 86 10.14 14.21 4.44
N GLU A 87 8.90 13.93 4.05
CA GLU A 87 7.87 13.39 4.95
C GLU A 87 8.29 12.06 5.60
N ALA A 88 8.91 11.16 4.83
CA ALA A 88 9.40 9.89 5.34
C ALA A 88 10.55 10.08 6.35
N GLN A 89 11.48 11.00 6.09
CA GLN A 89 12.57 11.34 7.00
C GLN A 89 12.04 11.93 8.31
N THR A 90 11.15 12.92 8.25
CA THR A 90 10.54 13.54 9.44
C THR A 90 9.80 12.50 10.30
N ARG A 91 9.08 11.57 9.67
CA ARG A 91 8.40 10.49 10.42
C ARG A 91 9.36 9.53 11.12
N LEU A 92 10.52 9.26 10.52
CA LEU A 92 11.57 8.42 11.13
C LEU A 92 12.23 9.14 12.30
N GLU A 93 12.48 10.44 12.18
CA GLU A 93 13.00 11.28 13.27
C GLU A 93 12.03 11.32 14.45
N LEU A 94 10.73 11.60 14.21
CA LEU A 94 9.70 11.59 15.25
C LEU A 94 9.56 10.24 15.97
N ARG A 95 9.71 9.12 15.24
CA ARG A 95 9.69 7.78 15.84
C ARG A 95 10.93 7.49 16.68
N ARG A 96 12.06 8.13 16.36
CA ARG A 96 13.30 8.00 17.13
C ARG A 96 13.23 8.79 18.43
N ASP A 97 12.60 9.96 18.40
CA ASP A 97 12.50 10.86 19.56
C ASP A 97 11.34 10.49 20.51
N GLY A 98 10.32 9.77 20.03
CA GLY A 98 9.21 9.25 20.87
C GLY A 98 9.46 7.89 21.53
N GLY A 99 10.68 7.36 21.45
CA GLY A 99 11.09 6.06 21.97
C GLY A 99 12.05 6.11 23.17
N GLU A 100 12.23 7.28 23.80
CA GLU A 100 12.93 7.45 25.09
C GLU A 100 11.97 7.41 26.29
#